data_AF-A0A7S2M5C1-F1
#
_entry.id   AF-A0A7S2M5C1-F1
#
_cell.length_a   1.000
_cell.length_b   1.000
_cell.length_c   1.000
_cell.angle_alpha   90.00
_cell.angle_beta   90.00
_cell.angle_gamma   90.00
#
_symmetry.space_group_name_H-M   'P 1'
#
loop_
_entity.id
_entity.type
_entity.pdbx_description
1 polymer ?
#
loop_
_entity_poly.entity_id
_entity_poly.type
_entity_poly.pdbx_seq_one_letter_code
_entity_poly.pdbx_strand_id
1 'polypeptide(L)'
;GDDDDVSVLKAACDIAEGEEITISYLGSYLYAGYPTRQRVLKDSKYFTCQCDRCSSTVHSDLASCLPCPVCHPRTGRYLDEDVMFDEGDEGDLTVSYATPKNGMIAEERSIECKGCNKITSFNPNEQSMRKKKEAACVNYMNKAEDKVYDRLEG
;
A
#
# COMPACT_ATOMS: atom_id res chain seq x y z
N GLY A 1 -41.52 4.73 17.49
CA GLY A 1 -41.07 6.09 17.88
C GLY A 1 -39.60 5.89 18.05
N ASP A 2 -38.91 5.91 16.92
CA ASP A 2 -37.76 5.05 16.71
C ASP A 2 -36.51 5.79 17.13
N ASP A 3 -35.79 5.16 18.05
CA ASP A 3 -34.54 5.58 18.67
C ASP A 3 -33.37 5.34 17.68
N ASP A 4 -33.54 5.75 16.42
CA ASP A 4 -32.67 5.38 15.29
C ASP A 4 -31.33 6.15 15.26
N ASP A 5 -31.11 7.09 16.18
CA ASP A 5 -29.90 7.93 16.26
C ASP A 5 -28.96 7.53 17.42
N VAL A 6 -28.90 6.25 17.79
CA VAL A 6 -27.97 5.77 18.82
C VAL A 6 -26.63 5.34 18.19
N SER A 7 -25.55 6.03 18.56
CA SER A 7 -24.18 5.64 18.22
C SER A 7 -23.53 4.86 19.36
N VAL A 8 -23.07 3.64 19.07
CA VAL A 8 -22.43 2.75 20.04
C VAL A 8 -20.93 2.67 19.77
N LEU A 9 -20.12 3.13 20.72
CA LEU A 9 -18.66 3.01 20.69
C LEU A 9 -18.22 1.75 21.46
N LYS A 10 -17.34 0.94 20.85
CA LYS A 10 -16.78 -0.28 21.46
C LYS A 10 -15.27 -0.32 21.28
N ALA A 11 -14.58 -0.90 22.26
CA ALA A 11 -13.15 -1.15 22.17
C ALA A 11 -12.86 -2.28 21.16
N ALA A 12 -11.84 -2.08 20.32
CA ALA A 12 -11.38 -3.08 19.34
C ALA A 12 -10.13 -3.86 19.83
N CYS A 13 -9.51 -3.40 20.91
CA CYS A 13 -8.35 -4.00 21.56
C CYS A 13 -8.38 -3.64 23.05
N ASP A 14 -7.47 -4.22 23.83
CA ASP A 14 -7.23 -3.78 25.21
C ASP A 14 -6.70 -2.34 25.19
N ILE A 15 -7.15 -1.53 26.15
CA ILE A 15 -6.80 -0.09 26.28
C ILE A 15 -6.38 0.14 27.73
N ALA A 16 -5.15 0.61 27.94
CA ALA A 16 -4.63 0.88 29.27
C ALA A 16 -5.24 2.17 29.87
N GLU A 17 -5.21 2.30 31.20
CA GLU A 17 -5.65 3.53 31.86
C GLU A 17 -4.78 4.71 31.42
N GLY A 18 -5.42 5.79 30.97
CA GLY A 18 -4.74 6.98 30.45
C GLY A 18 -4.31 6.90 28.98
N GLU A 19 -4.54 5.77 28.30
CA GLU A 19 -4.30 5.64 26.86
C GLU A 19 -5.38 6.37 26.05
N GLU A 20 -4.98 6.99 24.94
CA GLU A 20 -5.89 7.74 24.06
C GLU A 20 -6.78 6.78 23.26
N ILE A 21 -8.11 6.95 23.37
CA ILE A 21 -9.08 6.21 22.56
C ILE A 21 -9.14 6.85 21.18
N THR A 22 -8.85 6.06 20.13
CA THR A 22 -8.87 6.52 18.74
C THR A 22 -9.83 5.69 17.88
N ILE A 23 -10.37 6.32 16.83
CA ILE A 23 -11.15 5.65 15.77
C ILE A 23 -10.62 6.05 14.40
N SER A 24 -10.89 5.24 13.37
CA SER A 24 -10.53 5.60 12.01
C SER A 24 -11.61 6.44 11.34
N TYR A 25 -11.22 7.60 10.79
CA TYR A 25 -12.09 8.41 9.93
C TYR A 25 -12.13 7.94 8.47
N LEU A 26 -11.36 6.90 8.12
CA LEU A 26 -11.19 6.48 6.73
C LEU A 26 -12.30 5.54 6.22
N GLY A 27 -13.05 4.89 7.11
CA GLY A 27 -14.05 3.90 6.70
C GLY A 27 -13.44 2.82 5.79
N SER A 28 -14.02 2.63 4.60
CA SER A 28 -13.54 1.68 3.58
C SER A 28 -12.13 1.99 3.08
N TYR A 29 -11.68 3.25 3.13
CA TYR A 29 -10.33 3.65 2.73
C TYR A 29 -9.24 3.24 3.73
N LEU A 30 -9.60 2.63 4.87
CA LEU A 30 -8.63 2.09 5.82
C LEU A 30 -7.66 1.09 5.17
N TYR A 31 -8.13 0.39 4.14
CA TYR A 31 -7.39 -0.63 3.38
C TYR A 31 -6.76 -0.09 2.08
N ALA A 32 -6.95 1.18 1.76
CA ALA A 32 -6.29 1.81 0.63
C ALA A 32 -4.81 2.10 0.95
N GLY A 33 -3.99 2.35 -0.07
CA GLY A 33 -2.60 2.76 0.07
C GLY A 33 -2.43 4.11 0.77
N TYR A 34 -1.21 4.37 1.26
CA TYR A 34 -0.81 5.56 1.98
C TYR A 34 -1.25 6.86 1.28
N PRO A 35 -1.04 7.04 -0.04
CA PRO A 35 -1.41 8.29 -0.71
C PRO A 35 -2.92 8.55 -0.63
N THR A 36 -3.74 7.53 -0.88
CA THR A 36 -5.20 7.63 -0.80
C THR A 36 -5.65 7.98 0.60
N ARG A 37 -5.12 7.28 1.63
CA ARG A 37 -5.45 7.58 3.03
C ARG A 37 -5.12 9.02 3.42
N GLN A 38 -3.95 9.51 3.00
CA GLN A 38 -3.54 10.89 3.28
C GLN A 38 -4.43 11.91 2.57
N ARG A 39 -4.80 11.67 1.30
CA ARG A 39 -5.69 12.57 0.56
C ARG A 39 -7.07 12.66 1.20
N VAL A 40 -7.70 11.52 1.49
CA VAL A 40 -9.03 11.49 2.14
C VAL A 40 -9.02 12.28 3.46
N LEU A 41 -8.00 12.06 4.31
CA LEU A 41 -7.91 12.76 5.60
C LEU A 41 -7.58 14.25 5.43
N LYS A 42 -6.74 14.61 4.47
CA LYS A 42 -6.40 15.99 4.20
C LYS A 42 -7.60 16.77 3.65
N ASP A 43 -8.37 16.16 2.76
CA ASP A 43 -9.50 16.82 2.10
C ASP A 43 -10.73 16.89 3.03
N SER A 44 -10.99 15.85 3.82
CA SER A 44 -12.17 15.79 4.69
C SER A 44 -11.95 16.23 6.15
N LYS A 45 -10.71 16.15 6.66
CA LYS A 45 -10.36 16.44 8.06
C LYS A 45 -9.22 17.43 8.22
N TYR A 46 -8.60 17.90 7.13
CA TYR A 46 -7.59 18.97 7.12
C TYR A 46 -6.34 18.68 7.96
N PHE A 47 -5.92 17.42 8.06
CA PHE A 47 -4.65 17.04 8.69
C PHE A 47 -3.88 15.97 7.91
N THR A 48 -2.58 15.89 8.15
CA THR A 48 -1.71 14.82 7.65
C THR A 48 -1.55 13.76 8.74
N CYS A 49 -1.95 12.53 8.46
CA CYS A 49 -1.91 11.46 9.45
C CYS A 49 -0.47 11.01 9.74
N GLN A 50 -0.14 10.90 11.03
CA GLN A 50 1.19 10.49 11.52
C GLN A 50 1.13 9.23 12.40
N CYS A 51 0.07 8.42 12.32
CA CYS A 51 0.02 7.14 13.02
C CYS A 51 1.12 6.19 12.54
N ASP A 52 1.40 5.12 13.28
CA ASP A 52 2.50 4.17 13.01
C ASP A 52 2.48 3.58 11.59
N ARG A 53 1.28 3.41 11.00
CA ARG A 53 1.12 2.96 9.60
C ARG A 53 1.55 4.02 8.60
N CYS A 54 1.38 5.30 8.92
CA CYS A 54 1.65 6.43 8.03
C CYS A 54 3.06 7.00 8.23
N SER A 55 3.60 6.98 9.44
CA SER A 55 4.96 7.46 9.73
C SER A 55 6.05 6.55 9.14
N SER A 56 5.71 5.34 8.68
CA SER A 56 6.62 4.34 8.07
C SER A 56 7.80 3.91 8.94
N THR A 57 7.84 4.33 10.20
CA THR A 57 8.92 4.01 11.14
C THR A 57 8.81 2.58 11.66
N VAL A 58 7.58 2.05 11.72
CA VAL A 58 7.30 0.72 12.29
C VAL A 58 6.78 -0.24 11.22
N HIS A 59 5.89 0.24 10.33
CA HIS A 59 5.23 -0.59 9.33
C HIS A 59 5.36 -0.01 7.92
N SER A 60 5.66 -0.89 6.98
CA SER A 60 5.60 -0.59 5.55
C SER A 60 4.18 -0.79 5.03
N ASP A 61 3.81 -0.07 3.97
CA ASP A 61 2.41 -0.03 3.55
C ASP A 61 2.03 -1.24 2.68
N LEU A 62 1.59 -2.29 3.37
CA LEU A 62 1.23 -3.57 2.76
C LEU A 62 0.09 -3.46 1.74
N ALA A 63 -0.79 -2.47 1.89
CA ALA A 63 -1.88 -2.23 0.96
C ALA A 63 -1.41 -1.85 -0.46
N SER A 64 -0.18 -1.32 -0.58
CA SER A 64 0.44 -0.96 -1.85
C SER A 64 1.57 -1.92 -2.25
N CYS A 65 1.66 -3.11 -1.63
CA CYS A 65 2.58 -4.16 -2.06
C CYS A 65 2.33 -4.53 -3.52
N LEU A 66 3.42 -4.79 -4.24
CA LEU A 66 3.35 -5.24 -5.63
C LEU A 66 4.31 -6.39 -5.90
N PRO A 67 3.99 -7.28 -6.85
CA PRO A 67 4.87 -8.33 -7.30
C PRO A 67 6.28 -7.81 -7.61
N CYS A 68 7.32 -8.40 -6.99
CA CYS A 68 8.70 -7.96 -7.19
C CYS A 68 9.03 -7.89 -8.70
N PRO A 69 9.60 -6.79 -9.21
CA PRO A 69 9.92 -6.69 -10.63
C PRO A 69 11.06 -7.62 -11.07
N VAL A 70 11.79 -8.21 -10.12
CA VAL A 70 12.95 -9.08 -10.39
C VAL A 70 12.66 -10.55 -10.09
N CYS A 71 12.07 -10.86 -8.94
CA CYS A 71 11.96 -12.24 -8.46
C CYS A 71 10.62 -12.88 -8.76
N HIS A 72 9.58 -12.06 -8.96
CA HIS A 72 8.26 -12.60 -9.18
C HIS A 72 8.25 -13.35 -10.52
N PRO A 73 7.80 -14.62 -10.55
CA PRO A 73 7.75 -15.39 -11.79
C PRO A 73 6.83 -14.69 -12.80
N ARG A 74 7.33 -14.48 -14.03
CA ARG A 74 6.60 -13.83 -15.13
C ARG A 74 6.71 -14.66 -16.41
N THR A 75 6.46 -15.95 -16.30
CA THR A 75 6.44 -16.91 -17.41
C THR A 75 5.15 -16.77 -18.21
N GLY A 76 4.99 -15.68 -18.97
CA GLY A 76 3.82 -15.48 -19.85
C GLY A 76 3.06 -14.17 -19.60
N ARG A 77 1.84 -14.08 -20.13
CA ARG A 77 0.96 -12.91 -19.93
C ARG A 77 0.17 -12.95 -18.62
N TYR A 78 0.05 -14.13 -18.04
CA TYR A 78 -0.72 -14.41 -16.82
C TYR A 78 0.19 -15.13 -15.84
N LEU A 79 -0.12 -15.03 -14.55
CA LEU A 79 0.46 -15.93 -13.56
C LEU A 79 -0.19 -17.30 -13.78
N ASP A 80 0.62 -18.36 -13.72
CA ASP A 80 0.10 -19.72 -13.77
C ASP A 80 -0.90 -19.91 -12.62
N GLU A 81 -1.97 -20.68 -12.85
CA GLU A 81 -3.04 -20.88 -11.85
C GLU A 81 -2.48 -21.43 -10.53
N ASP A 82 -1.41 -22.21 -10.60
CA ASP A 82 -0.66 -22.76 -9.47
C ASP A 82 0.01 -21.68 -8.59
N VAL A 83 0.27 -20.48 -9.14
CA VAL A 83 0.82 -19.32 -8.41
C VAL A 83 -0.29 -18.51 -7.72
N MET A 84 -1.55 -18.67 -8.15
CA MET A 84 -2.70 -17.90 -7.64
C MET A 84 -3.34 -18.53 -6.40
N PHE A 85 -3.16 -19.82 -6.18
CA PHE A 85 -3.76 -20.58 -5.09
C PHE A 85 -2.65 -21.27 -4.28
N ASP A 86 -1.97 -20.51 -3.44
CA ASP A 86 -0.86 -20.94 -2.59
C ASP A 86 -1.35 -21.81 -1.40
N GLU A 87 -2.19 -22.81 -1.69
CA GLU A 87 -2.56 -23.87 -0.75
C GLU A 87 -1.76 -25.13 -1.10
N GLY A 88 -0.46 -25.09 -0.78
CA GLY A 88 0.37 -26.25 -0.50
C GLY A 88 0.26 -27.43 -1.45
N ASP A 89 1.06 -27.41 -2.51
CA ASP A 89 1.64 -28.65 -3.02
C ASP A 89 3.06 -28.40 -3.55
N GLU A 90 3.90 -29.42 -3.40
CA GLU A 90 5.34 -29.45 -3.63
C GLU A 90 5.75 -28.88 -5.00
N GLY A 91 6.01 -27.57 -5.06
CA GLY A 91 6.50 -26.86 -6.24
C GLY A 91 7.20 -25.56 -5.86
N ASP A 92 8.44 -25.38 -6.30
CA ASP A 92 9.46 -24.39 -5.87
C ASP A 92 9.16 -22.92 -6.22
N LEU A 93 7.89 -22.53 -6.41
CA LEU A 93 7.49 -21.20 -6.88
C LEU A 93 7.24 -20.23 -5.73
N THR A 94 8.31 -19.67 -5.16
CA THR A 94 8.20 -18.64 -4.11
C THR A 94 7.77 -17.29 -4.69
N VAL A 95 6.59 -16.81 -4.31
CA VAL A 95 6.08 -15.49 -4.70
C VAL A 95 6.67 -14.38 -3.83
N SER A 96 7.55 -13.56 -4.41
CA SER A 96 8.13 -12.41 -3.71
C SER A 96 7.39 -11.10 -4.02
N TYR A 97 6.90 -10.42 -2.99
CA TYR A 97 6.33 -9.07 -3.07
C TYR A 97 7.34 -8.02 -2.63
N ALA A 98 7.34 -6.89 -3.34
CA ALA A 98 8.07 -5.70 -2.96
C ALA A 98 7.13 -4.75 -2.21
N THR A 99 7.61 -4.20 -1.10
CA THR A 99 6.83 -3.30 -0.26
C THR A 99 7.26 -1.86 -0.50
N PRO A 100 6.31 -0.93 -0.73
CA PRO A 100 6.66 0.46 -0.95
C PRO A 100 6.98 1.18 0.36
N LYS A 101 7.92 2.11 0.27
CA LYS A 101 8.05 3.21 1.21
C LYS A 101 6.90 4.20 0.99
N ASN A 102 6.39 4.77 2.07
CA ASN A 102 5.38 5.82 2.03
C ASN A 102 5.92 7.06 1.30
N GLY A 103 5.07 7.69 0.50
CA GLY A 103 5.35 8.89 -0.27
C GLY A 103 4.14 9.26 -1.11
N MET A 104 3.99 10.53 -1.46
CA MET A 104 2.82 11.03 -2.21
C MET A 104 3.03 11.00 -3.73
N ILE A 105 4.29 11.00 -4.17
CA ILE A 105 4.70 10.98 -5.58
C ILE A 105 5.74 9.88 -5.84
N ALA A 106 5.99 9.58 -7.11
CA ALA A 106 6.89 8.49 -7.50
C ALA A 106 8.33 8.69 -7.01
N GLU A 107 8.83 9.92 -7.04
CA GLU A 107 10.19 10.31 -6.65
C GLU A 107 10.43 10.15 -5.14
N GLU A 108 9.38 10.22 -4.33
CA GLU A 108 9.45 10.02 -2.87
C GLU A 108 9.43 8.54 -2.48
N ARG A 109 9.09 7.66 -3.42
CA ARG A 109 8.83 6.25 -3.15
C ARG A 109 9.94 5.36 -3.68
N SER A 110 10.20 4.31 -2.90
CA SER A 110 10.99 3.16 -3.31
C SER A 110 10.22 1.90 -2.96
N ILE A 111 10.52 0.81 -3.64
CA ILE A 111 10.01 -0.52 -3.28
C ILE A 111 11.17 -1.41 -2.88
N GLU A 112 10.98 -2.18 -1.83
CA GLU A 112 11.99 -3.12 -1.32
C GLU A 112 11.43 -4.54 -1.36
N CYS A 113 12.15 -5.44 -2.02
CA CYS A 113 11.83 -6.87 -2.00
C CYS A 113 12.74 -7.58 -1.00
N LYS A 114 12.16 -8.22 0.01
CA LYS A 114 12.93 -9.01 1.00
C LYS A 114 13.53 -10.30 0.42
N GLY A 115 12.98 -10.82 -0.68
CA GLY A 115 13.48 -12.03 -1.35
C GLY A 115 14.84 -11.83 -2.03
N CYS A 116 15.02 -10.72 -2.76
CA CYS A 116 16.31 -10.39 -3.41
C CYS A 116 17.06 -9.21 -2.79
N ASN A 117 16.54 -8.61 -1.72
CA ASN A 117 17.09 -7.42 -1.07
C ASN A 117 17.32 -6.23 -2.02
N LYS A 118 16.57 -6.18 -3.13
CA LYS A 118 16.69 -5.10 -4.10
C LYS A 118 15.72 -3.98 -3.75
N ILE A 119 16.28 -2.76 -3.67
CA ILE A 119 15.52 -1.52 -3.59
C ILE A 119 15.42 -0.91 -4.99
N THR A 120 14.21 -0.58 -5.41
CA THR A 120 13.95 0.08 -6.69
C THR A 120 13.26 1.42 -6.42
N SER A 121 13.85 2.51 -6.90
CA SER A 121 13.29 3.86 -6.80
C SER A 121 13.09 4.48 -8.18
N PHE A 122 12.14 5.40 -8.29
CA PHE A 122 11.93 6.15 -9.51
C PHE A 122 12.90 7.31 -9.62
N ASN A 123 13.59 7.42 -10.76
CA ASN A 123 14.43 8.57 -11.10
C ASN A 123 14.12 9.02 -12.53
N PRO A 124 13.51 10.22 -12.72
CA PRO A 124 13.15 10.72 -14.05
C PRO A 124 14.39 11.01 -14.92
N ASN A 125 15.54 11.29 -14.31
CA ASN A 125 16.80 11.61 -14.98
C ASN A 125 17.68 10.38 -15.23
N GLU A 126 17.20 9.18 -14.92
CA GLU A 126 17.92 7.94 -15.23
C GLU A 126 18.21 7.88 -16.74
N GLN A 127 19.37 7.36 -17.12
CA GLN A 127 19.74 7.21 -18.53
C GLN A 127 19.77 5.74 -18.95
N SER A 128 19.96 4.83 -18.00
CA SER A 128 19.93 3.40 -18.24
C SER A 128 18.51 2.92 -18.57
N MET A 129 18.31 2.42 -19.78
CA MET A 129 17.03 1.82 -20.21
C MET A 129 16.59 0.66 -19.32
N ARG A 130 17.54 -0.13 -18.80
CA ARG A 130 17.24 -1.21 -17.85
C ARG A 130 16.68 -0.67 -16.55
N LYS A 131 17.35 0.31 -15.95
CA LYS A 131 16.90 0.92 -14.68
C LYS A 131 15.58 1.67 -14.85
N LYS A 132 15.35 2.34 -15.97
CA LYS A 132 14.04 2.95 -16.30
C LYS A 132 12.92 1.92 -16.32
N LYS A 133 13.12 0.76 -16.96
CA LYS A 133 12.13 -0.32 -16.99
C LYS A 133 11.86 -0.88 -15.60
N GLU A 134 12.90 -1.10 -14.81
CA GLU A 134 12.77 -1.58 -13.43
C GLU A 134 12.00 -0.56 -12.56
N ALA A 135 12.32 0.73 -12.67
CA ALA A 135 11.67 1.82 -11.93
C ALA A 135 10.27 2.19 -12.44
N ALA A 136 9.89 1.76 -13.64
CA ALA A 136 8.58 2.07 -14.22
C ALA A 136 7.43 1.55 -13.35
N CYS A 137 7.62 0.43 -12.63
CA CYS A 137 6.62 -0.11 -11.72
C CYS A 137 6.22 0.89 -10.61
N VAL A 138 7.17 1.65 -10.06
CA VAL A 138 6.90 2.68 -9.05
C VAL A 138 6.05 3.80 -9.65
N ASN A 139 6.38 4.25 -10.85
CA ASN A 139 5.58 5.27 -11.55
C ASN A 139 4.16 4.77 -11.88
N TYR A 140 4.03 3.53 -12.37
CA TYR A 140 2.72 2.94 -12.66
C TYR A 140 1.86 2.75 -11.42
N MET A 141 2.45 2.33 -10.30
CA MET A 141 1.76 2.24 -9.01
C MET A 141 1.16 3.60 -8.60
N ASN A 142 1.96 4.68 -8.62
CA ASN A 142 1.46 6.02 -8.28
C ASN A 142 0.33 6.45 -9.22
N LYS A 143 0.49 6.26 -10.53
CA LYS A 143 -0.56 6.57 -11.51
C LYS A 143 -1.84 5.74 -11.31
N ALA A 144 -1.72 4.51 -10.85
CA ALA A 144 -2.87 3.66 -10.56
C ALA A 144 -3.62 4.17 -9.32
N GLU A 145 -2.89 4.50 -8.25
CA GLU A 145 -3.47 5.07 -7.03
C GLU A 145 -4.12 6.45 -7.29
N ASP A 146 -3.52 7.29 -8.13
CA ASP A 146 -4.11 8.55 -8.58
C ASP A 146 -5.45 8.32 -9.28
N LYS A 147 -5.48 7.42 -10.27
CA LYS A 147 -6.71 7.08 -10.99
C LYS A 147 -7.78 6.47 -10.10
N VAL A 148 -7.39 5.70 -9.09
CA VAL A 148 -8.33 5.14 -8.12
C VAL A 148 -8.94 6.25 -7.30
N TYR A 149 -8.14 7.19 -6.79
CA TYR A 149 -8.63 8.36 -6.06
C TYR A 149 -9.59 9.20 -6.91
N ASP A 150 -9.22 9.53 -8.14
CA ASP A 150 -10.05 10.34 -9.03
C ASP A 150 -11.42 9.70 -9.32
N ARG A 151 -11.50 8.36 -9.34
CA ARG A 151 -12.77 7.63 -9.51
C ARG A 151 -13.63 7.55 -8.25
N LEU A 152 -13.04 7.78 -7.09
CA LEU A 152 -13.75 7.73 -5.81
C LEU A 152 -14.41 9.07 -5.48
N GLU A 153 -13.84 10.17 -5.97
CA GLU A 153 -14.32 11.55 -5.79
C GLU A 153 -15.14 12.08 -6.98
N GLY A 154 -15.24 11.33 -8.09
CA GLY A 154 -16.01 11.66 -9.30
C GLY A 154 -17.26 10.83 -9.45
#